data_AF-A0A507W5Y5-F1
#
_entry.id   AF-A0A507W5Y5-F1
#
_cell.length_a   1.000
_cell.length_b   1.000
_cell.length_c   1.000
_cell.angle_alpha   90.00
_cell.angle_beta   90.00
_cell.angle_gamma   90.00
#
_symmetry.space_group_name_H-M   'P 1'
#
loop_
_entity.id
_entity.type
_entity.pdbx_description
1 polymer ?
#
loop_
_entity_poly.entity_id
_entity_poly.type
_entity_poly.pdbx_seq_one_letter_code
_entity_poly.pdbx_strand_id
1 'polypeptide(L)'
;MCITKKVTPKPTTQYDFSGNQANVLSVAINLPLQHRVSFLAEQMSPDNLLLAFANFIGMANSVSENTFLAVEQILVECGVTHPDRLSGANLPTLTGALNGYELSQGISQKRTCKGCAYRKGTPANQSLITTTDASYCIDSYEDFHCHEKLDDNGQPVKLCAGHVQHKKHDEAAIKKAILAIGSEV
;
A
#
# COMPACT_ATOMS: atom_id res chain seq x y z
N MET A 1 8.91 -36.25 -7.25
CA MET A 1 8.19 -35.02 -7.64
C MET A 1 7.12 -34.78 -6.58
N CYS A 2 7.43 -34.01 -5.54
CA CYS A 2 6.46 -33.71 -4.47
C CYS A 2 5.53 -32.60 -4.96
N ILE A 3 4.30 -32.97 -5.32
CA ILE A 3 3.20 -32.01 -5.48
C ILE A 3 2.72 -31.68 -4.06
N THR A 4 3.43 -30.78 -3.38
CA THR A 4 2.84 -30.11 -2.22
C THR A 4 1.72 -29.23 -2.75
N LYS A 5 0.52 -29.35 -2.19
CA LYS A 5 -0.60 -28.46 -2.49
C LYS A 5 -0.06 -27.03 -2.47
N LYS A 6 -0.15 -26.30 -3.60
CA LYS A 6 0.17 -24.87 -3.67
C LYS A 6 -0.74 -24.15 -2.68
N VAL A 7 -0.29 -24.00 -1.44
CA VAL A 7 -0.86 -23.04 -0.51
C VAL A 7 -0.40 -21.71 -1.05
N THR A 8 -1.29 -21.00 -1.74
CA THR A 8 -1.04 -19.59 -2.05
C THR A 8 -0.84 -18.91 -0.70
N PRO A 9 0.35 -18.40 -0.39
CA PRO A 9 0.59 -17.76 0.88
C PRO A 9 -0.42 -16.62 1.02
N LYS A 10 -1.20 -16.62 2.08
CA LYS A 10 -2.08 -15.49 2.38
C LYS A 10 -1.15 -14.34 2.73
N PRO A 11 -1.22 -13.20 2.02
CA PRO A 11 -0.30 -12.10 2.29
C PRO A 11 -0.35 -11.74 3.77
N THR A 12 0.80 -11.78 4.43
CA THR A 12 0.86 -11.45 5.85
C THR A 12 0.44 -9.99 6.04
N THR A 13 -0.66 -9.76 6.77
CA THR A 13 -1.10 -8.41 7.17
C THR A 13 -0.77 -8.13 8.63
N GLN A 14 0.25 -8.81 9.17
CA GLN A 14 0.65 -8.80 10.58
C GLN A 14 1.53 -7.59 10.89
N TYR A 15 1.04 -6.40 10.55
CA TYR A 15 1.67 -5.13 10.86
C TYR A 15 0.58 -4.09 10.98
N ASP A 16 0.62 -3.24 12.00
CA ASP A 16 -0.32 -2.15 12.21
C ASP A 16 0.40 -0.98 12.90
N PHE A 17 0.60 0.10 12.16
CA PHE A 17 1.29 1.28 12.63
C PHE A 17 0.32 2.22 13.33
N SER A 18 0.70 2.75 14.50
CA SER A 18 -0.11 3.71 15.24
C SER A 18 0.28 5.15 14.93
N GLY A 19 -0.69 6.06 15.00
CA GLY A 19 -0.45 7.49 14.82
C GLY A 19 0.23 7.80 13.49
N ASN A 20 1.38 8.49 13.54
CA ASN A 20 2.15 8.88 12.37
C ASN A 20 3.31 7.91 12.04
N GLN A 21 3.37 6.72 12.66
CA GLN A 21 4.53 5.84 12.57
C GLN A 21 4.88 5.45 11.13
N ALA A 22 3.89 5.08 10.31
CA ALA A 22 4.12 4.70 8.91
C ALA A 22 4.68 5.87 8.08
N ASN A 23 4.16 7.10 8.27
CA ASN A 23 4.67 8.30 7.63
C ASN A 23 6.12 8.60 8.03
N VAL A 24 6.45 8.52 9.32
CA VAL A 24 7.83 8.69 9.80
C VAL A 24 8.76 7.65 9.17
N LEU A 25 8.36 6.37 9.15
CA LEU A 25 9.16 5.31 8.53
C LEU A 25 9.33 5.52 7.00
N SER A 26 8.32 6.08 6.32
CA SER A 26 8.38 6.36 4.87
C SER A 26 9.38 7.46 4.55
N VAL A 27 9.53 8.44 5.44
CA VAL A 27 10.62 9.43 5.34
C VAL A 27 11.96 8.76 5.65
N ALA A 28 12.05 8.03 6.77
CA ALA A 28 13.31 7.46 7.26
C ALA A 28 13.97 6.51 6.25
N ILE A 29 13.20 5.70 5.52
CA ILE A 29 13.77 4.73 4.56
C ILE A 29 14.56 5.39 3.42
N ASN A 30 14.21 6.63 3.07
CA ASN A 30 14.85 7.39 1.99
C ASN A 30 16.02 8.27 2.48
N LEU A 31 16.20 8.41 3.80
CA LEU A 31 17.31 9.17 4.36
C LEU A 31 18.62 8.37 4.33
N PRO A 32 19.79 9.02 4.23
CA PRO A 32 21.08 8.39 4.52
C PRO A 32 21.16 7.90 5.97
N LEU A 33 21.94 6.84 6.23
CA LEU A 33 22.03 6.19 7.53
C LEU A 33 22.31 7.18 8.68
N GLN A 34 23.24 8.13 8.48
CA GLN A 34 23.60 9.10 9.52
C GLN A 34 22.44 10.01 9.95
N HIS A 35 21.45 10.23 9.09
CA HIS A 35 20.29 11.07 9.38
C HIS A 35 19.09 10.26 9.88
N ARG A 36 19.04 8.94 9.63
CA ARG A 36 17.93 8.09 10.09
C ARG A 36 17.83 8.04 11.60
N VAL A 37 18.96 7.86 12.28
CA VAL A 37 18.98 7.65 13.73
C VAL A 37 18.51 8.91 14.47
N SER A 38 19.04 10.08 14.11
CA SER A 38 18.62 11.35 14.71
C SER A 38 17.15 11.65 14.40
N PHE A 39 16.73 11.48 13.14
CA PHE A 39 15.34 11.69 12.73
C PHE A 39 14.38 10.78 13.51
N LEU A 40 14.66 9.47 13.60
CA LEU A 40 13.78 8.55 14.33
C LEU A 40 13.70 8.87 15.83
N ALA A 41 14.83 9.27 16.44
CA ALA A 41 14.87 9.66 17.85
C ALA A 41 14.11 10.98 18.13
N GLU A 42 14.08 11.91 17.16
CA GLU A 42 13.29 13.15 17.25
C GLU A 42 11.79 12.90 17.07
N GLN A 43 11.41 11.93 16.23
CA GLN A 43 10.01 11.69 15.87
C GLN A 43 9.29 10.68 16.79
N MET A 44 10.01 9.81 17.48
CA MET A 44 9.42 8.74 18.29
C MET A 44 10.11 8.57 19.63
N SER A 45 9.32 8.34 20.68
CA SER A 45 9.86 7.81 21.93
C SER A 45 10.46 6.41 21.71
N PRO A 46 11.39 5.96 22.58
CA PRO A 46 11.96 4.62 22.49
C PRO A 46 10.91 3.49 22.42
N ASP A 47 9.85 3.56 23.23
CA ASP A 47 8.78 2.56 23.24
C ASP A 47 7.99 2.55 21.92
N ASN A 48 7.68 3.73 21.38
CA ASN A 48 7.01 3.84 20.08
C ASN A 48 7.90 3.34 18.95
N LEU A 49 9.21 3.58 19.02
CA LEU A 49 10.18 3.07 18.05
C LEU A 49 10.25 1.54 18.07
N LEU A 50 10.24 0.92 19.25
CA LEU A 50 10.22 -0.55 19.38
C LEU A 50 8.95 -1.15 18.78
N LEU A 51 7.80 -0.53 19.04
CA LEU A 51 6.54 -0.98 18.45
C LEU A 51 6.50 -0.76 16.92
N ALA A 52 6.96 0.39 16.45
CA ALA A 52 7.08 0.68 15.02
C ALA A 52 8.02 -0.32 14.32
N PHE A 53 9.14 -0.67 14.97
CA PHE A 53 10.09 -1.65 14.44
C PHE A 53 9.51 -3.07 14.38
N ALA A 54 8.76 -3.51 15.39
CA ALA A 54 8.05 -4.80 15.36
C ALA A 54 7.06 -4.88 14.18
N ASN A 55 6.29 -3.81 13.96
CA ASN A 55 5.38 -3.72 12.82
C ASN A 55 6.13 -3.64 11.48
N PHE A 56 7.26 -2.93 11.44
CA PHE A 56 8.11 -2.87 10.26
C PHE A 56 8.64 -4.25 9.86
N ILE A 57 9.03 -5.10 10.82
CA ILE A 57 9.42 -6.50 10.54
C ILE A 57 8.25 -7.26 9.92
N GLY A 58 7.04 -7.16 10.49
CA GLY A 58 5.85 -7.80 9.93
C GLY A 58 5.54 -7.36 8.50
N MET A 59 5.69 -6.06 8.22
CA MET A 59 5.53 -5.50 6.89
C MET A 59 6.63 -5.96 5.92
N ALA A 60 7.89 -6.00 6.35
CA ALA A 60 9.01 -6.46 5.52
C ALA A 60 8.87 -7.94 5.12
N ASN A 61 8.37 -8.78 6.02
CA ASN A 61 8.02 -10.16 5.71
C ASN A 61 6.91 -10.23 4.65
N SER A 62 5.88 -9.40 4.79
CA SER A 62 4.78 -9.28 3.81
C SER A 62 5.27 -8.85 2.42
N VAL A 63 6.13 -7.84 2.36
CA VAL A 63 6.76 -7.38 1.11
C VAL A 63 7.57 -8.50 0.48
N SER A 64 8.36 -9.24 1.25
CA SER A 64 9.17 -10.34 0.74
C SER A 64 8.32 -11.45 0.13
N GLU A 65 7.24 -11.84 0.81
CA GLU A 65 6.29 -12.85 0.35
C GLU A 65 5.53 -12.41 -0.91
N ASN A 66 5.05 -11.16 -0.95
CA ASN A 66 4.35 -10.63 -2.12
C ASN A 66 5.29 -10.42 -3.31
N THR A 67 6.55 -10.08 -3.09
CA THR A 67 7.55 -10.00 -4.17
C THR A 67 7.75 -11.37 -4.81
N PHE A 68 7.84 -12.42 -4.00
CA PHE A 68 7.91 -13.78 -4.52
C PHE A 68 6.68 -14.13 -5.37
N LEU A 69 5.47 -13.81 -4.89
CA LEU A 69 4.22 -14.06 -5.63
C LEU A 69 4.15 -13.27 -6.94
N ALA A 70 4.52 -11.99 -6.92
CA ALA A 70 4.53 -11.13 -8.10
C ALA A 70 5.53 -11.65 -9.16
N VAL A 71 6.72 -12.07 -8.73
CA VAL A 71 7.72 -12.65 -9.63
C VAL A 71 7.26 -14.00 -10.19
N GLU A 72 6.70 -14.90 -9.36
CA GLU A 72 6.13 -16.17 -9.85
C GLU A 72 5.07 -15.91 -10.92
N GLN A 73 4.15 -14.98 -10.67
CA GLN A 73 3.10 -14.61 -11.62
C GLN A 73 3.68 -14.09 -12.94
N ILE A 74 4.65 -13.16 -12.87
CA ILE A 74 5.31 -12.62 -14.07
C ILE A 74 6.02 -13.74 -14.85
N LEU A 75 6.70 -14.67 -14.18
CA LEU A 75 7.38 -15.79 -14.83
C LEU A 75 6.39 -16.74 -15.52
N VAL A 76 5.25 -17.03 -14.87
CA VAL A 76 4.21 -17.92 -15.42
C VAL A 76 3.48 -17.28 -16.59
N GLU A 77 3.08 -16.02 -16.48
CA GLU A 77 2.23 -15.34 -17.47
C GLU A 77 3.03 -14.79 -18.65
N CYS A 78 4.18 -14.17 -18.38
CA CYS A 78 4.96 -13.45 -19.39
C CYS A 78 6.14 -14.27 -19.93
N GLY A 79 6.43 -15.45 -19.34
CA GLY A 79 7.55 -16.30 -19.75
C GLY A 79 8.89 -15.56 -19.71
N VAL A 80 9.08 -14.66 -18.74
CA VAL A 80 10.23 -13.75 -18.72
C VAL A 80 11.53 -14.53 -18.55
N THR A 81 12.37 -14.51 -19.58
CA THR A 81 13.69 -15.18 -19.61
C THR A 81 14.88 -14.24 -19.42
N HIS A 82 14.65 -12.92 -19.36
CA HIS A 82 15.71 -11.92 -19.22
C HIS A 82 15.37 -10.86 -18.16
N PRO A 83 16.31 -10.50 -17.24
CA PRO A 83 16.07 -9.55 -16.14
C PRO A 83 15.50 -8.20 -16.59
N ASP A 84 15.92 -7.67 -17.74
CA ASP A 84 15.49 -6.36 -18.23
C ASP A 84 14.00 -6.26 -18.55
N ARG A 85 13.32 -7.40 -18.77
CA ARG A 85 11.86 -7.44 -18.96
C ARG A 85 11.07 -7.27 -17.66
N LEU A 86 11.75 -7.21 -16.52
CA LEU A 86 11.15 -6.83 -15.24
C LEU A 86 11.19 -5.31 -15.02
N SER A 87 11.85 -4.54 -15.89
CA SER A 87 11.78 -3.08 -15.83
C SER A 87 10.33 -2.63 -16.08
N GLY A 88 9.76 -1.90 -15.12
CA GLY A 88 8.35 -1.51 -15.14
C GLY A 88 7.38 -2.50 -14.48
N ALA A 89 7.86 -3.63 -13.95
CA ALA A 89 7.02 -4.51 -13.14
C ALA A 89 6.61 -3.81 -11.83
N ASN A 90 5.33 -3.93 -11.45
CA ASN A 90 4.77 -3.41 -10.21
C ASN A 90 5.17 -4.28 -9.01
N LEU A 91 6.48 -4.38 -8.75
CA LEU A 91 7.00 -5.19 -7.65
C LEU A 91 6.75 -4.47 -6.30
N PRO A 92 6.47 -5.23 -5.24
CA PRO A 92 6.41 -4.70 -3.88
C PRO A 92 7.73 -4.08 -3.42
N THR A 93 7.64 -2.98 -2.69
CA THR A 93 8.77 -2.32 -2.02
C THR A 93 8.36 -1.88 -0.62
N LEU A 94 9.33 -1.65 0.26
CA LEU A 94 9.04 -1.16 1.61
C LEU A 94 8.39 0.22 1.60
N THR A 95 8.84 1.12 0.72
CA THR A 95 8.21 2.44 0.54
C THR A 95 6.78 2.32 0.01
N GLY A 96 6.56 1.46 -0.98
CA GLY A 96 5.21 1.19 -1.50
C GLY A 96 4.29 0.62 -0.42
N ALA A 97 4.78 -0.29 0.43
CA ALA A 97 4.01 -0.85 1.54
C ALA A 97 3.62 0.18 2.61
N LEU A 98 4.48 1.16 2.91
CA LEU A 98 4.17 2.26 3.82
C LEU A 98 3.11 3.20 3.21
N ASN A 99 3.25 3.57 1.95
CA ASN A 99 2.24 4.36 1.23
C ASN A 99 0.89 3.61 1.16
N GLY A 100 0.94 2.32 0.86
CA GLY A 100 -0.23 1.47 0.82
C GLY A 100 -0.89 1.27 2.18
N TYR A 101 -0.11 1.28 3.27
CA TYR A 101 -0.67 1.24 4.61
C TYR A 101 -1.57 2.46 4.85
N GLU A 102 -1.10 3.65 4.50
CA GLU A 102 -1.89 4.90 4.58
C GLU A 102 -3.14 4.82 3.71
N LEU A 103 -3.00 4.42 2.44
CA LEU A 103 -4.15 4.24 1.53
C LEU A 103 -5.20 3.25 2.03
N SER A 104 -4.80 2.28 2.86
CA SER A 104 -5.72 1.27 3.41
C SER A 104 -6.49 1.73 4.65
N GLN A 105 -6.11 2.87 5.25
CA GLN A 105 -6.69 3.34 6.51
C GLN A 105 -8.17 3.69 6.35
N GLY A 106 -8.99 3.17 7.27
CA GLY A 106 -10.45 3.30 7.23
C GLY A 106 -11.13 2.54 6.09
N ILE A 107 -10.41 2.01 5.10
CA ILE A 107 -11.01 1.36 3.94
C ILE A 107 -11.58 -0.02 4.33
N SER A 108 -12.83 -0.27 3.94
CA SER A 108 -13.45 -1.58 4.12
C SER A 108 -12.80 -2.61 3.21
N GLN A 109 -11.92 -3.42 3.81
CA GLN A 109 -11.18 -4.49 3.13
C GLN A 109 -12.09 -5.56 2.53
N LYS A 110 -13.35 -5.69 2.98
CA LYS A 110 -14.31 -6.64 2.38
C LYS A 110 -14.86 -6.16 1.04
N ARG A 111 -14.84 -4.85 0.79
CA ARG A 111 -15.42 -4.22 -0.43
C ARG A 111 -14.42 -4.00 -1.55
N THR A 112 -13.12 -4.13 -1.29
CA THR A 112 -12.06 -3.99 -2.29
C THR A 112 -11.86 -5.26 -3.10
N CYS A 113 -11.30 -5.18 -4.31
CA CYS A 113 -10.86 -6.36 -5.08
C CYS A 113 -9.70 -7.10 -4.39
N LYS A 114 -9.42 -8.35 -4.76
CA LYS A 114 -8.37 -9.16 -4.10
C LYS A 114 -6.96 -8.65 -4.39
N GLY A 115 -6.74 -8.05 -5.56
CA GLY A 115 -5.48 -7.39 -5.94
C GLY A 115 -5.45 -5.88 -5.69
N CYS A 116 -6.35 -5.31 -4.87
CA CYS A 116 -6.55 -3.86 -4.79
C CYS A 116 -5.36 -3.11 -4.16
N ALA A 117 -5.00 -1.96 -4.74
CA ALA A 117 -4.05 -1.00 -4.16
C ALA A 117 -4.49 -0.44 -2.79
N TYR A 118 -5.79 -0.44 -2.50
CA TYR A 118 -6.37 -0.01 -1.20
C TYR A 118 -6.61 -1.18 -0.24
N ARG A 119 -6.23 -2.41 -0.64
CA ARG A 119 -6.34 -3.59 0.21
C ARG A 119 -4.97 -3.87 0.85
N LYS A 120 -4.92 -3.77 2.18
CA LYS A 120 -3.69 -3.96 2.95
C LYS A 120 -3.02 -5.29 2.63
N GLY A 121 -1.74 -5.23 2.29
CA GLY A 121 -0.90 -6.41 2.07
C GLY A 121 -1.07 -7.08 0.71
N THR A 122 -1.75 -6.49 -0.27
CA THR A 122 -1.68 -7.03 -1.64
C THR A 122 -0.39 -6.60 -2.34
N PRO A 123 0.05 -7.30 -3.41
CA PRO A 123 1.18 -6.85 -4.21
C PRO A 123 1.02 -5.42 -4.74
N ALA A 124 -0.18 -5.07 -5.23
CA ALA A 124 -0.50 -3.72 -5.71
C ALA A 124 -0.44 -2.67 -4.58
N ASN A 125 -0.92 -3.01 -3.38
CA ASN A 125 -0.85 -2.14 -2.21
C ASN A 125 0.59 -1.95 -1.70
N GLN A 126 1.51 -2.83 -2.08
CA GLN A 126 2.91 -2.71 -1.68
C GLN A 126 3.82 -2.23 -2.81
N SER A 127 3.29 -2.03 -4.01
CA SER A 127 4.06 -1.50 -5.14
C SER A 127 4.12 0.03 -5.09
N LEU A 128 5.32 0.60 -5.17
CA LEU A 128 5.50 2.05 -5.16
C LEU A 128 4.82 2.73 -6.35
N ILE A 129 4.92 2.13 -7.54
CA ILE A 129 4.30 2.69 -8.76
C ILE A 129 2.78 2.76 -8.55
N THR A 130 2.16 1.64 -8.20
CA THR A 130 0.70 1.58 -8.03
C THR A 130 0.18 2.45 -6.89
N THR A 131 0.90 2.52 -5.76
CA THR A 131 0.49 3.36 -4.63
C THR A 131 0.67 4.85 -4.92
N THR A 132 1.70 5.22 -5.69
CA THR A 132 1.89 6.59 -6.17
C THR A 132 0.78 6.99 -7.13
N ASP A 133 0.42 6.13 -8.09
CA ASP A 133 -0.69 6.38 -9.02
C ASP A 133 -2.03 6.54 -8.28
N ALA A 134 -2.29 5.66 -7.30
CA ALA A 134 -3.49 5.73 -6.49
C ALA A 134 -3.55 7.02 -5.65
N SER A 135 -2.43 7.45 -5.08
CA SER A 135 -2.33 8.72 -4.35
C SER A 135 -2.50 9.91 -5.28
N TYR A 136 -1.86 9.89 -6.45
CA TYR A 136 -1.99 10.94 -7.45
C TYR A 136 -3.44 11.13 -7.86
N CYS A 137 -4.21 10.07 -8.12
CA CYS A 137 -5.62 10.17 -8.46
C CYS A 137 -6.49 10.73 -7.32
N ILE A 138 -6.08 10.57 -6.06
CA ILE A 138 -6.74 11.23 -4.93
C ILE A 138 -6.46 12.74 -5.00
N ASP A 139 -5.18 13.11 -5.07
CA ASP A 139 -4.72 14.51 -5.02
C ASP A 139 -5.18 15.34 -6.22
N SER A 140 -5.22 14.72 -7.40
CA SER A 140 -5.67 15.35 -8.66
C SER A 140 -7.18 15.28 -8.88
N TYR A 141 -7.94 14.66 -7.95
CA TYR A 141 -9.37 14.40 -8.09
C TYR A 141 -9.76 13.52 -9.30
N GLU A 142 -8.80 12.86 -9.94
CA GLU A 142 -9.02 11.97 -11.09
C GLU A 142 -9.67 10.63 -10.71
N ASP A 143 -10.27 9.96 -11.69
CA ASP A 143 -10.94 8.67 -11.50
C ASP A 143 -9.94 7.51 -11.47
N PHE A 144 -9.96 6.73 -10.39
CA PHE A 144 -9.21 5.48 -10.29
C PHE A 144 -10.12 4.27 -10.50
N HIS A 145 -9.86 3.50 -11.55
CA HIS A 145 -10.73 2.42 -12.02
C HIS A 145 -10.41 1.04 -11.40
N CYS A 146 -11.40 0.14 -11.38
CA CYS A 146 -11.23 -1.21 -10.84
C CYS A 146 -10.65 -2.17 -11.89
N HIS A 147 -9.48 -2.75 -11.62
CA HIS A 147 -8.83 -3.70 -12.53
C HIS A 147 -9.51 -5.10 -12.60
N GLU A 148 -10.43 -5.44 -11.70
CA GLU A 148 -11.16 -6.73 -11.73
C GLU A 148 -12.56 -6.62 -12.36
N LYS A 149 -13.04 -5.40 -12.67
CA LYS A 149 -14.38 -5.17 -13.21
C LYS A 149 -14.25 -4.57 -14.60
N LEU A 150 -14.06 -5.46 -15.57
CA LEU A 150 -13.83 -5.14 -16.97
C LEU A 150 -15.03 -5.55 -17.84
N ASP A 151 -15.18 -4.92 -19.00
CA ASP A 151 -16.05 -5.40 -20.07
C ASP A 151 -15.37 -6.49 -20.91
N ASP A 152 -16.06 -6.93 -21.97
CA ASP A 152 -15.56 -7.95 -22.90
C ASP A 152 -14.30 -7.52 -23.68
N ASN A 153 -14.00 -6.22 -23.74
CA ASN A 153 -12.80 -5.66 -24.37
C ASN A 153 -11.66 -5.43 -23.36
N GLY A 154 -11.84 -5.82 -22.10
CA GLY A 154 -10.86 -5.59 -21.04
C GLY A 154 -10.82 -4.15 -20.53
N GLN A 155 -11.80 -3.31 -20.87
CA GLN A 155 -11.89 -1.93 -20.38
C GLN A 155 -12.60 -1.89 -19.03
N PRO A 156 -12.14 -1.05 -18.08
CA PRO A 156 -12.78 -0.97 -16.78
C PRO A 156 -14.17 -0.34 -16.87
N VAL A 157 -15.16 -0.99 -16.24
CA VAL A 157 -16.56 -0.52 -16.24
C VAL A 157 -17.01 0.08 -14.90
N LYS A 158 -16.12 0.09 -13.89
CA LYS A 158 -16.43 0.64 -12.56
C LYS A 158 -15.22 1.32 -11.94
N LEU A 159 -15.51 2.35 -11.15
CA LEU A 159 -14.54 2.95 -10.23
C LEU A 159 -14.10 1.96 -9.15
N CYS A 160 -12.87 2.12 -8.68
CA CYS A 160 -12.31 1.35 -7.60
C CYS A 160 -13.05 1.64 -6.29
N ALA A 161 -13.61 0.60 -5.68
CA ALA A 161 -14.33 0.73 -4.42
C ALA A 161 -13.45 1.26 -3.26
N GLY A 162 -12.15 0.97 -3.28
CA GLY A 162 -11.20 1.52 -2.30
C GLY A 162 -11.02 3.02 -2.47
N HIS A 163 -10.78 3.47 -3.70
CA HIS A 163 -10.64 4.88 -4.05
C HIS A 163 -11.89 5.69 -3.71
N VAL A 164 -13.08 5.19 -4.07
CA VAL A 164 -14.36 5.84 -3.74
C VAL A 164 -14.56 5.97 -2.22
N GLN A 165 -14.10 4.98 -1.44
CA GLN A 165 -14.16 5.08 0.03
C GLN A 165 -13.19 6.14 0.56
N HIS A 166 -11.98 6.20 0.01
CA HIS A 166 -10.97 7.18 0.41
C HIS A 166 -11.45 8.61 0.18
N LYS A 167 -11.91 8.95 -1.04
CA LYS A 167 -12.45 10.28 -1.35
C LYS A 167 -13.56 10.70 -0.37
N LYS A 168 -14.46 9.78 -0.01
CA LYS A 168 -15.53 10.06 0.98
C LYS A 168 -15.00 10.34 2.38
N HIS A 169 -13.90 9.69 2.78
CA HIS A 169 -13.27 9.95 4.07
C HIS A 169 -12.61 11.33 4.09
N ASP A 170 -11.92 11.71 3.01
CA ASP A 170 -11.29 13.02 2.88
C ASP A 170 -12.35 14.13 2.90
N GLU A 171 -13.43 13.98 2.13
CA GLU A 171 -14.56 14.91 2.13
C GLU A 171 -15.17 15.08 3.54
N ALA A 172 -15.34 13.97 4.28
CA ALA A 172 -15.86 14.01 5.64
C ALA A 172 -14.89 14.70 6.62
N ALA A 173 -13.58 14.46 6.47
CA ALA A 173 -12.54 15.10 7.28
C ALA A 173 -12.48 16.61 7.03
N ILE A 174 -12.51 17.03 5.75
CA ILE A 174 -12.55 18.44 5.36
C ILE A 174 -13.80 19.12 5.92
N LYS A 175 -14.98 18.49 5.76
CA LYS A 175 -16.23 19.04 6.30
C LYS A 175 -16.17 19.21 7.82
N LYS A 176 -15.59 18.26 8.53
CA LYS A 176 -15.39 18.34 9.99
C LYS A 176 -14.45 19.48 10.37
N ALA A 177 -13.36 19.67 9.64
CA ALA A 177 -12.41 20.76 9.88
C ALA A 177 -13.06 22.14 9.65
N ILE A 178 -13.83 22.30 8.57
CA ILE A 178 -14.58 23.54 8.28
C ILE A 178 -15.58 23.84 9.41
N LEU A 179 -16.33 22.84 9.86
CA LEU A 179 -17.30 23.01 10.95
C LEU A 179 -16.63 23.41 12.28
N ALA A 180 -15.46 22.86 12.59
CA ALA A 180 -14.70 23.21 13.79
C ALA A 180 -14.24 24.68 13.77
N ILE A 181 -13.79 25.17 12.63
CA ILE A 181 -13.39 26.59 12.46
C ILE A 181 -14.60 27.52 12.57
N GLY A 182 -15.76 27.12 12.02
CA GLY A 182 -16.99 27.89 12.07
C GLY A 182 -17.66 27.96 13.46
N SER A 183 -17.25 27.11 14.41
CA SER A 183 -17.75 27.10 15.80
C SER A 183 -16.89 27.91 16.78
N GLU A 184 -15.79 28.50 16.32
CA GLU A 184 -14.90 29.35 17.14
C GLU A 184 -15.06 30.86 16.87
N VAL A 185 -16.13 31.26 16.15
CA VAL A 185 -16.48 32.66 15.84
C VAL A 185 -17.78 33.08 16.52
#